data_AF-A0A1W9TT77-F1
#
_entry.id   AF-A0A1W9TT77-F1
#
_cell.length_a   1.000
_cell.length_b   1.000
_cell.length_c   1.000
_cell.angle_alpha   90.00
_cell.angle_beta   90.00
_cell.angle_gamma   90.00
#
_symmetry.space_group_name_H-M   'P 1'
#
loop_
_entity.id
_entity.type
_entity.pdbx_description
1 polymer ?
#
loop_
_entity_poly.entity_id
_entity_poly.type
_entity_poly.pdbx_seq_one_letter_code
_entity_poly.pdbx_strand_id
1 'polypeptide(L)' 'MKDNGRMEIIDKVIDDFNIKIIFRDDKTLLNFLVSQEQDILESILCHDLETEGNLNYLFRFGFLVKRLQLMGSFK' A
#
# COMPACT_ATOMS: atom_id res chain seq x y z
N MET A 1 -1.31 -22.18 -0.20
CA MET A 1 -0.45 -21.88 0.97
C MET A 1 -1.35 -21.63 2.17
N LYS A 2 -1.02 -22.13 3.36
CA LYS A 2 -1.78 -21.84 4.59
C LYS A 2 -1.43 -20.42 5.02
N ASP A 3 -2.36 -19.50 4.81
CA ASP A 3 -2.15 -18.09 5.07
C ASP A 3 -2.31 -17.82 6.57
N ASN A 4 -1.20 -17.60 7.28
CA ASN A 4 -1.18 -17.31 8.71
C ASN A 4 -1.29 -15.79 8.99
N GLY A 5 -1.67 -15.00 7.98
CA GLY A 5 -1.85 -13.56 8.08
C GLY A 5 -0.55 -12.77 8.27
N ARG A 6 0.62 -13.38 8.01
CA ARG A 6 1.91 -12.70 8.08
C ARG A 6 2.31 -12.17 6.71
N MET A 7 2.94 -10.99 6.71
CA MET A 7 3.57 -10.43 5.52
C MET A 7 4.91 -11.12 5.27
N GLU A 8 5.12 -11.56 4.03
CA GLU A 8 6.41 -12.05 3.54
C GLU A 8 7.03 -11.00 2.63
N ILE A 9 8.31 -10.69 2.83
CA ILE A 9 9.07 -9.78 1.98
C ILE A 9 9.96 -10.64 1.08
N ILE A 10 9.83 -10.46 -0.23
CA ILE A 10 10.60 -11.23 -1.21
C ILE A 10 11.30 -10.26 -2.14
N ASP A 11 12.63 -10.39 -2.24
CA ASP A 11 13.46 -9.60 -3.17
C ASP A 11 13.57 -10.32 -4.53
N LYS A 12 12.42 -10.44 -5.21
CA LYS A 12 12.33 -11.00 -6.57
C LYS A 12 11.10 -10.46 -7.29
N VAL A 13 11.13 -10.49 -8.62
CA VAL A 13 9.96 -10.18 -9.43
C VAL A 13 8.90 -11.27 -9.26
N ILE A 14 7.65 -10.86 -9.07
CA ILE A 14 6.49 -11.75 -8.97
C ILE A 14 5.62 -11.46 -10.20
N ASP A 15 5.45 -12.46 -11.07
CA ASP A 15 4.69 -12.32 -12.32
C ASP A 15 3.18 -12.51 -12.13
N ASP A 16 2.76 -13.22 -11.09
CA ASP A 16 1.36 -13.45 -10.74
C ASP A 16 1.00 -12.69 -9.45
N PHE A 17 0.37 -11.52 -9.61
CA PHE A 17 -0.01 -10.63 -8.52
C PHE A 17 -1.50 -10.27 -8.56
N ASN A 18 -2.11 -10.08 -7.39
CA ASN A 18 -3.49 -9.57 -7.32
C ASN A 18 -3.56 -8.05 -7.53
N ILE A 19 -2.51 -7.35 -7.10
CA ILE A 19 -2.30 -5.93 -7.34
C ILE A 19 -0.82 -5.62 -7.39
N LYS A 20 -0.43 -4.74 -8.29
CA LYS A 20 0.87 -4.08 -8.35
C LYS A 20 0.64 -2.59 -8.12
N ILE A 21 1.41 -2.02 -7.20
CA ILE A 21 1.37 -0.59 -6.85
C ILE A 21 2.77 -0.05 -7.06
N ILE A 22 2.91 0.96 -7.91
CA ILE A 22 4.16 1.67 -8.14
C ILE A 22 4.00 3.07 -7.58
N PHE A 23 4.83 3.43 -6.62
CA PHE A 23 4.93 4.78 -6.09
C PHE A 23 5.87 5.58 -6.98
N ARG A 24 5.50 6.82 -7.32
CA ARG A 24 6.34 7.72 -8.14
C ARG A 24 7.75 7.86 -7.57
N ASP A 25 7.84 8.01 -6.25
CA ASP A 25 9.08 8.21 -5.53
C ASP A 25 8.98 7.69 -4.08
N ASP A 26 10.12 7.67 -3.40
CA ASP A 26 10.26 7.24 -2.00
C ASP A 26 9.43 8.09 -1.04
N LYS A 27 9.27 9.39 -1.32
CA LYS A 27 8.44 10.31 -0.53
C LYS A 27 6.98 9.97 -0.64
N THR A 28 6.48 9.62 -1.83
CA THR A 28 5.08 9.20 -2.00
C THR A 28 4.80 7.92 -1.21
N LEU A 29 5.71 6.94 -1.20
CA LEU A 29 5.57 5.75 -0.36
C LEU A 29 5.56 6.11 1.13
N LEU A 30 6.52 6.91 1.59
CA LEU A 30 6.58 7.31 2.99
C LEU A 30 5.32 8.06 3.42
N ASN A 31 4.88 9.03 2.62
CA ASN A 31 3.66 9.80 2.86
C ASN A 31 2.43 8.90 2.91
N PHE A 32 2.32 7.93 1.99
CA PHE A 32 1.26 6.93 2.04
C PHE A 32 1.30 6.16 3.37
N LEU A 33 2.48 5.78 3.86
CA LEU A 33 2.62 5.02 5.10
C LEU A 33 2.35 5.82 6.37
N VAL A 34 2.61 7.13 6.40
CA VAL A 34 2.57 7.95 7.63
C VAL A 34 1.47 9.01 7.67
N SER A 35 0.84 9.34 6.53
CA SER A 35 -0.24 10.33 6.50
C SER A 35 -1.44 9.85 7.32
N GLN A 36 -2.01 10.76 8.14
CA GLN A 36 -3.23 10.50 8.90
C GLN A 36 -4.47 10.44 8.00
N GLU A 37 -4.41 11.12 6.86
CA GLU A 37 -5.44 11.14 5.82
C GLU A 37 -4.80 10.62 4.52
N GLN A 38 -4.97 9.34 4.27
CA GLN A 38 -4.61 8.74 2.98
C GLN A 38 -5.76 8.96 2.01
N ASP A 39 -5.62 9.94 1.10
CA ASP A 39 -6.49 10.03 -0.06
C ASP A 39 -5.90 9.20 -1.21
N ILE A 40 -6.31 7.94 -1.25
CA ILE A 40 -5.89 6.97 -2.27
C ILE A 40 -6.38 7.41 -3.66
N LEU A 41 -7.57 8.01 -3.75
CA LEU A 41 -8.15 8.42 -5.02
C LEU A 41 -7.41 9.63 -5.58
N GLU A 42 -7.13 10.62 -4.74
CA GLU A 42 -6.30 11.78 -5.12
C GLU A 42 -4.91 11.32 -5.59
N SER A 43 -4.29 10.39 -4.86
CA SER A 43 -2.96 9.87 -5.21
C SER A 43 -2.94 9.16 -6.58
N ILE A 44 -4.03 8.48 -6.95
CA ILE A 44 -4.17 7.90 -8.30
C ILE A 44 -4.36 9.01 -9.34
N LEU A 45 -5.25 9.98 -9.07
CA LEU A 45 -5.60 11.05 -10.00
C LEU A 45 -4.43 12.01 -10.28
N CYS A 46 -3.59 12.26 -9.28
CA CYS A 46 -2.39 13.09 -9.39
C CYS A 46 -1.19 12.36 -9.99
N HIS A 47 -1.33 11.09 -10.40
CA HIS A 47 -0.24 10.23 -10.88
C HIS A 47 0.88 10.01 -9.85
N ASP A 48 0.55 10.10 -8.56
CA ASP A 48 1.46 9.73 -7.47
C ASP A 48 1.58 8.20 -7.36
N LEU A 49 0.53 7.48 -7.76
CA LEU A 49 0.45 6.02 -7.79
C LEU A 49 0.05 5.50 -9.17
N GLU A 50 0.79 4.52 -9.67
CA GLU A 50 0.35 3.66 -10.76
C GLU A 50 -0.08 2.30 -10.21
N THR A 51 -1.18 1.77 -10.72
CA THR A 51 -1.76 0.53 -10.22
C THR A 51 -2.17 -0.39 -11.35
N GLU A 52 -1.87 -1.68 -11.20
CA GLU A 52 -2.31 -2.74 -12.11
C GLU A 52 -2.97 -3.87 -11.30
N GLY A 53 -4.14 -4.33 -11.74
CA GLY A 53 -4.90 -5.39 -11.06
C GLY A 53 -6.12 -4.87 -10.30
N ASN A 54 -6.46 -5.52 -9.18
CA ASN A 54 -7.72 -5.25 -8.48
C ASN A 54 -7.57 -4.19 -7.38
N LEU A 55 -8.13 -3.01 -7.62
CA LEU A 55 -8.12 -1.85 -6.72
C LEU A 55 -8.67 -2.12 -5.31
N ASN A 56 -9.51 -3.14 -5.11
CA ASN A 56 -9.98 -3.50 -3.76
C ASN A 56 -8.80 -3.85 -2.82
N TYR A 57 -7.72 -4.40 -3.36
CA TYR A 57 -6.52 -4.69 -2.58
C TYR A 57 -5.73 -3.43 -2.21
N LEU A 58 -5.80 -2.36 -3.00
CA LEU A 58 -5.21 -1.06 -2.64
C LEU A 58 -5.96 -0.43 -1.46
N PHE A 59 -7.29 -0.42 -1.50
CA PHE A 59 -8.10 0.05 -0.37
C PHE A 59 -7.84 -0.79 0.89
N ARG A 60 -7.72 -2.11 0.74
CA ARG A 60 -7.35 -3.00 1.84
C ARG A 60 -5.95 -2.70 2.37
N PHE A 61 -4.99 -2.39 1.51
CA PHE A 61 -3.65 -2.01 1.91
C PHE A 61 -3.65 -0.70 2.71
N GLY A 62 -4.32 0.34 2.24
CA GLY A 62 -4.48 1.60 2.99
C GLY A 62 -5.14 1.40 4.35
N PHE A 63 -6.19 0.56 4.42
CA PHE A 63 -6.80 0.18 5.70
C PHE A 63 -5.81 -0.49 6.66
N LEU A 64 -4.96 -1.41 6.17
CA LEU A 64 -3.95 -2.08 6.99
C LEU A 64 -2.90 -1.09 7.50
N VAL A 65 -2.45 -0.17 6.66
CA VAL A 65 -1.50 0.89 7.05
C VAL A 65 -2.12 1.79 8.13
N LYS A 66 -3.37 2.22 7.96
CA LYS A 66 -4.08 3.02 8.98
C LYS A 66 -4.19 2.27 10.31
N ARG A 67 -4.46 0.96 10.28
CA ARG A 67 -4.45 0.12 11.48
C ARG A 67 -3.07 0.05 12.13
N LEU A 68 -2.01 -0.11 11.34
CA LEU A 68 -0.63 -0.09 11.81
C LEU A 68 -0.28 1.23 12.50
N GLN A 69 -0.69 2.38 11.94
CA GLN A 69 -0.49 3.69 12.56
C GLN A 69 -1.18 3.80 13.93
N LEU A 70 -2.44 3.36 14.03
CA LEU A 70 -3.21 3.38 15.27
C LEU A 70 -2.64 2.43 16.34
N MET A 71 -2.10 1.29 15.93
CA MET A 71 -1.46 0.33 16.85
C MET A 71 -0.06 0.79 17.27
N GLY A 72 0.65 1.50 16.39
CA GLY A 72 2.05 1.88 16.59
C GLY A 72 2.29 3.08 17.51
N SER A 73 1.26 3.88 17.84
CA SER A 73 1.45 5.19 18.51
C SER A 73 2.65 5.94 17.90
N PHE A 74 2.66 6.13 16.58
CA PHE A 74 3.57 7.09 15.96
C PHE A 74 3.12 8.49 16.39
N LYS A 75 3.77 9.00 17.43
CA LYS A 75 3.61 10.35 17.99
C LYS A 75 4.78 11.21 17.52
#